data_AF-A0A971Q3K7-F1
#
_entry.id   AF-A0A971Q3K7-F1
#
_cell.length_a   1.000
_cell.length_b   1.000
_cell.length_c   1.000
_cell.angle_alpha   90.00
_cell.angle_beta   90.00
_cell.angle_gamma   90.00
#
_symmetry.space_group_name_H-M   'P 1'
#
loop_
_entity.id
_entity.type
_entity.pdbx_description
1 polymer ?
#
loop_
_entity_poly.entity_id
_entity_poly.type
_entity_poly.pdbx_seq_one_letter_code
_entity_poly.pdbx_strand_id
1 'polypeptide(L)'
;MLFLRIKQAETALADGRLEETAELLADPDVREHRHGQRLTSELIKAYVKRGREHLEAGRLPAAMSDCTRAAQLGGADPEIESLRTAIGQAMADHDRDGRRRNGMVAAARQQMAQGDVSAAEALVAGLEHSERAEGLLHEADLRRRQAQTAIRRARQCIECDDWTGALNHLAAAMTAHGSNPELAELTGQVVSRIAERTREALVQGRLDLAESLAQRLCGLPTQAVEAAELRRALDECRAAWRCIAAGRFRDGWQSLNRVRTIVPEAKWLVEAIGAAQRAAEAAEHLGAGPLGLLGAQVEPSPSVVPVKHVAAQRAAEVTAPRTKMGGRFAIHADGVGSFLVLSGDRVSIGCGKSSRPDVVVQAETDCATVTFERIDEDYFASSDKPIMVGGRETWRALLSDGVRIELSRRCRLKFLLPNAASTTAVVELCGTRLARGEARRIILMDREIVMGPSAGAHIRTEQLSQPVVMYRREGRVMVRTGEAVTVEGRPYDGEDGIAPGARVAVGGVSMVIVDEA
;
A
#
# COMPACT_ATOMS: atom_id res chain seq x y z
N MET A 1 -35.10 -27.99 -62.61
CA MET A 1 -34.22 -27.09 -61.84
C MET A 1 -33.36 -27.86 -60.83
N LEU A 2 -33.94 -28.79 -60.05
CA LEU A 2 -33.22 -29.62 -59.07
C LEU A 2 -31.94 -30.32 -59.57
N PHE A 3 -32.02 -31.08 -60.68
CA PHE A 3 -30.86 -31.78 -61.24
C PHE A 3 -29.72 -30.86 -61.70
N LEU A 4 -30.05 -29.64 -62.16
CA LEU A 4 -29.05 -28.66 -62.57
C LEU A 4 -28.29 -28.12 -61.36
N ARG A 5 -29.00 -27.79 -60.27
CA ARG A 5 -28.39 -27.33 -59.01
C ARG A 5 -27.48 -28.39 -58.38
N ILE A 6 -27.92 -29.65 -58.39
CA ILE A 6 -27.10 -30.77 -57.91
C ILE A 6 -25.81 -30.91 -58.73
N LYS A 7 -25.89 -30.78 -60.06
CA LYS A 7 -24.69 -30.82 -60.92
C LYS A 7 -23.78 -29.62 -60.72
N GLN A 8 -24.34 -28.42 -60.51
CA GLN A 8 -23.56 -27.23 -60.16
C GLN A 8 -22.84 -27.39 -58.82
N ALA A 9 -23.50 -27.95 -57.81
CA ALA A 9 -22.89 -28.23 -56.51
C ALA A 9 -21.75 -29.27 -56.62
N GLU A 10 -21.94 -30.32 -57.43
CA GLU A 10 -20.90 -31.32 -57.71
C GLU A 10 -19.66 -30.70 -58.38
N THR A 11 -19.86 -29.80 -59.36
CA THR A 11 -18.75 -29.08 -60.00
C THR A 11 -18.07 -28.11 -59.04
N ALA A 12 -18.84 -27.30 -58.29
CA ALA A 12 -18.28 -26.36 -57.32
C ALA A 12 -17.46 -27.06 -56.23
N LEU A 13 -17.91 -28.22 -55.76
CA LEU A 13 -17.20 -29.02 -54.76
C LEU A 13 -15.89 -29.59 -55.32
N ALA A 14 -15.91 -30.10 -56.55
CA ALA A 14 -14.71 -30.60 -57.22
C ALA A 14 -13.64 -29.51 -57.43
N ASP A 15 -14.07 -28.26 -57.64
CA ASP A 15 -13.19 -27.08 -57.76
C ASP A 15 -12.71 -26.53 -56.41
N GLY A 16 -13.13 -27.12 -55.28
CA GLY A 16 -12.78 -26.65 -53.93
C GLY A 16 -13.51 -25.37 -53.49
N ARG A 17 -14.56 -24.95 -54.21
CA ARG A 17 -15.39 -23.77 -53.89
C ARG A 17 -16.44 -24.15 -52.85
N LEU A 18 -15.98 -24.35 -51.62
CA LEU A 18 -16.81 -24.89 -50.52
C LEU A 18 -17.98 -23.97 -50.16
N GLU A 19 -17.76 -22.65 -50.16
CA GLU A 19 -18.78 -21.63 -49.90
C GLU A 19 -19.93 -21.70 -50.91
N GLU A 20 -19.60 -21.70 -52.20
CA GLU A 20 -20.57 -21.80 -53.30
C GLU A 20 -21.30 -23.14 -53.28
N THR A 21 -20.60 -24.22 -52.92
CA THR A 21 -21.21 -25.54 -52.73
C THR A 21 -22.22 -25.51 -51.58
N ALA A 22 -21.91 -24.88 -50.45
CA ALA A 22 -22.81 -24.77 -49.30
C ALA A 22 -24.08 -23.98 -49.64
N GLU A 23 -23.95 -22.88 -50.40
CA GLU A 23 -25.09 -22.09 -50.87
C GLU A 23 -26.00 -22.90 -51.80
N LEU A 24 -25.43 -23.66 -52.72
CA LEU A 24 -26.19 -24.51 -53.65
C LEU A 24 -26.89 -25.68 -52.94
N LEU A 25 -26.32 -26.18 -51.84
CA LEU A 25 -26.89 -27.26 -51.02
C LEU A 25 -27.85 -26.76 -49.91
N ALA A 26 -28.02 -25.44 -49.75
CA ALA A 26 -28.95 -24.87 -48.76
C ALA A 26 -30.43 -25.04 -49.14
N ASP A 27 -30.72 -25.32 -50.41
CA ASP A 27 -32.07 -25.58 -50.93
C ASP A 27 -32.64 -26.90 -50.36
N PRO A 28 -33.81 -26.88 -49.67
CA PRO A 28 -34.43 -28.08 -49.11
C PRO A 28 -34.61 -29.22 -50.11
N ASP A 29 -35.02 -28.91 -51.36
CA ASP A 29 -35.27 -29.91 -52.40
C ASP A 29 -33.98 -30.63 -52.80
N VAL A 30 -32.85 -29.93 -52.75
CA VAL A 30 -31.51 -30.48 -53.02
C VAL A 30 -31.04 -31.32 -51.84
N ARG A 31 -31.27 -30.86 -50.62
CA ARG A 31 -30.83 -31.53 -49.38
C ARG A 31 -31.57 -32.83 -49.09
N GLU A 32 -32.85 -32.94 -49.47
CA GLU A 32 -33.65 -34.16 -49.33
C GLU A 32 -33.31 -35.22 -50.39
N HIS A 33 -32.71 -34.81 -51.52
CA HIS A 33 -32.34 -35.73 -52.59
C HIS A 33 -31.08 -36.55 -52.24
N ARG A 34 -31.08 -37.85 -52.53
CA ARG A 34 -29.97 -38.78 -52.22
C ARG A 34 -28.58 -38.31 -52.69
N HIS A 35 -28.51 -37.73 -53.90
CA HIS A 35 -27.25 -37.19 -54.44
C HIS A 35 -26.82 -35.90 -53.72
N GLY A 36 -27.77 -35.06 -53.30
CA GLY A 36 -27.47 -33.88 -52.48
C GLY A 36 -26.99 -34.26 -51.08
N GLN A 37 -27.58 -35.27 -50.45
CA GLN A 37 -27.10 -35.81 -49.16
C GLN A 37 -25.65 -36.30 -49.24
N ARG A 38 -25.29 -37.00 -50.33
CA ARG A 38 -23.90 -37.43 -50.57
C ARG A 38 -22.96 -36.22 -50.71
N LEU A 39 -23.34 -35.21 -51.49
CA LEU A 39 -22.56 -33.98 -51.66
C LEU A 39 -22.41 -33.22 -50.33
N THR A 40 -23.44 -33.20 -49.47
CA THR A 40 -23.36 -32.63 -48.12
C THR A 40 -22.33 -33.37 -47.27
N SER A 41 -22.29 -34.71 -47.30
CA SER A 41 -21.26 -35.49 -46.59
C SER A 41 -19.85 -35.22 -47.10
N GLU A 42 -19.67 -35.07 -48.42
CA GLU A 42 -18.37 -34.73 -49.01
C GLU A 42 -17.94 -33.29 -48.65
N LEU A 43 -18.87 -32.33 -48.64
CA LEU A 43 -18.63 -30.95 -48.23
C LEU A 43 -18.24 -30.84 -46.74
N ILE A 44 -18.90 -31.60 -45.86
CA ILE A 44 -18.53 -31.68 -44.43
C ILE A 44 -17.07 -32.13 -44.27
N LYS A 45 -16.67 -33.20 -44.96
CA LYS A 45 -15.28 -33.69 -44.94
C LYS A 45 -14.30 -32.64 -45.44
N ALA A 46 -14.68 -31.90 -46.50
CA ALA A 46 -13.85 -30.82 -47.03
C ALA A 46 -13.68 -29.66 -46.03
N TYR A 47 -14.74 -29.24 -45.34
CA TYR A 47 -14.65 -28.23 -44.27
C TYR A 47 -13.82 -28.72 -43.07
N VAL A 48 -13.99 -29.98 -42.64
CA VAL A 48 -13.18 -30.55 -41.54
C VAL A 48 -11.70 -30.58 -41.93
N LYS A 49 -11.39 -31.00 -43.17
CA LYS A 49 -10.01 -31.01 -43.68
C LYS A 49 -9.40 -29.60 -43.70
N ARG A 50 -10.10 -28.62 -44.30
CA ARG A 50 -9.63 -27.23 -44.38
C ARG A 50 -9.51 -26.59 -42.99
N GLY A 51 -10.42 -26.91 -42.08
CA GLY A 51 -10.36 -26.48 -40.69
C GLY A 51 -9.13 -27.02 -39.95
N ARG A 52 -8.73 -28.28 -40.19
CA ARG A 52 -7.48 -28.85 -39.66
C ARG A 52 -6.24 -28.15 -40.24
N GLU A 53 -6.22 -27.88 -41.53
CA GLU A 53 -5.13 -27.12 -42.18
C GLU A 53 -5.03 -25.69 -41.61
N HIS A 54 -6.17 -25.04 -41.31
CA HIS A 54 -6.17 -23.74 -40.63
C HIS A 54 -5.66 -23.84 -39.19
N LEU A 55 -5.99 -24.89 -38.45
CA LEU A 55 -5.51 -25.14 -37.10
C LEU A 55 -3.99 -25.37 -37.08
N GLU A 56 -3.47 -26.22 -37.99
CA GLU A 56 -2.04 -26.47 -38.15
C GLU A 56 -1.27 -25.19 -38.53
N ALA A 57 -1.88 -24.33 -39.35
CA ALA A 57 -1.33 -23.02 -39.69
C ALA A 57 -1.50 -21.95 -38.60
N GLY A 58 -2.05 -22.29 -37.42
CA GLY A 58 -2.27 -21.35 -36.31
C GLY A 58 -3.39 -20.32 -36.54
N ARG A 59 -4.18 -20.46 -37.61
CA ARG A 59 -5.28 -19.56 -37.98
C ARG A 59 -6.58 -19.96 -37.27
N LEU A 60 -6.59 -19.87 -35.94
CA LEU A 60 -7.69 -20.33 -35.08
C LEU A 60 -9.08 -19.78 -35.46
N PRO A 61 -9.26 -18.48 -35.82
CA PRO A 61 -10.57 -17.98 -36.22
C PRO A 61 -11.09 -18.62 -37.52
N ALA A 62 -10.21 -18.88 -38.49
CA ALA A 62 -10.56 -19.54 -39.74
C ALA A 62 -10.91 -21.02 -39.51
N ALA A 63 -10.15 -21.71 -38.65
CA ALA A 63 -10.43 -23.09 -38.25
C ALA A 63 -11.81 -23.21 -37.57
N MET A 64 -12.14 -22.26 -36.67
CA MET A 64 -13.44 -22.24 -36.00
C MET A 64 -14.60 -21.96 -36.96
N SER A 65 -14.40 -21.07 -37.93
CA SER A 65 -15.39 -20.79 -38.98
C SER A 65 -15.72 -22.06 -39.78
N ASP A 66 -14.70 -22.79 -40.23
CA ASP A 66 -14.88 -24.03 -40.98
C ASP A 66 -15.53 -25.15 -40.15
N CYS A 67 -15.13 -25.29 -38.88
CA CYS A 67 -15.76 -26.22 -37.94
C CYS A 67 -17.26 -25.88 -37.72
N THR A 68 -17.61 -24.59 -37.60
CA THR A 68 -18.98 -24.14 -37.42
C THR A 68 -19.83 -24.44 -38.65
N ARG A 69 -19.31 -24.20 -39.86
CA ARG A 69 -19.99 -24.53 -41.12
C ARG A 69 -20.19 -26.02 -41.32
N ALA A 70 -19.18 -26.83 -40.97
CA ALA A 70 -19.33 -28.28 -40.95
C ALA A 70 -20.45 -28.71 -39.98
N ALA A 71 -20.48 -28.15 -38.77
CA ALA A 71 -21.47 -28.49 -37.74
C ALA A 71 -22.90 -28.13 -38.15
N GLN A 72 -23.09 -27.00 -38.85
CA GLN A 72 -24.40 -26.59 -39.39
C GLN A 72 -24.95 -27.59 -40.43
N LEU A 73 -24.06 -28.27 -41.16
CA LEU A 73 -24.44 -29.25 -42.19
C LEU A 73 -24.59 -30.68 -41.62
N GLY A 74 -23.65 -31.11 -40.77
CA GLY A 74 -23.51 -32.49 -40.32
C GLY A 74 -24.07 -32.82 -38.93
N GLY A 75 -24.42 -31.81 -38.13
CA GLY A 75 -24.88 -32.04 -36.76
C GLY A 75 -23.78 -32.66 -35.89
N ALA A 76 -24.11 -33.75 -35.19
CA ALA A 76 -23.24 -34.43 -34.22
C ALA A 76 -22.28 -35.45 -34.87
N ASP A 77 -21.49 -35.02 -35.86
CA ASP A 77 -20.45 -35.86 -36.48
C ASP A 77 -19.20 -35.94 -35.57
N PRO A 78 -18.67 -37.14 -35.26
CA PRO A 78 -17.47 -37.31 -34.43
C PRO A 78 -16.23 -36.57 -34.93
N GLU A 79 -16.03 -36.42 -36.25
CA GLU A 79 -14.87 -35.72 -36.81
C GLU A 79 -14.96 -34.21 -36.58
N ILE A 80 -16.16 -33.65 -36.62
CA ILE A 80 -16.43 -32.24 -36.34
C ILE A 80 -16.19 -31.95 -34.85
N GLU A 81 -16.65 -32.84 -33.96
CA GLU A 81 -16.46 -32.66 -32.52
C GLU A 81 -14.98 -32.81 -32.10
N SER A 82 -14.25 -33.73 -32.75
CA SER A 82 -12.79 -33.85 -32.61
C SER A 82 -12.07 -32.56 -33.02
N LEU A 83 -12.42 -32.00 -34.19
CA LEU A 83 -11.86 -30.73 -34.66
C LEU A 83 -12.22 -29.58 -33.70
N ARG A 84 -13.47 -29.49 -33.24
CA ARG A 84 -13.92 -28.48 -32.28
C ARG A 84 -13.12 -28.54 -30.98
N THR A 85 -12.93 -29.76 -30.44
CA THR A 85 -12.14 -29.98 -29.23
C THR A 85 -10.69 -29.53 -29.42
N ALA A 86 -10.07 -29.88 -30.55
CA ALA A 86 -8.69 -29.49 -30.86
C ALA A 86 -8.54 -27.96 -31.01
N ILE A 87 -9.48 -27.29 -31.69
CA ILE A 87 -9.49 -25.83 -31.80
C ILE A 87 -9.67 -25.19 -30.42
N GLY A 88 -10.60 -25.71 -29.60
CA GLY A 88 -10.84 -25.20 -28.25
C GLY A 88 -9.60 -25.31 -27.34
N GLN A 89 -8.88 -26.43 -27.41
CA GLN A 89 -7.61 -26.60 -26.71
C GLN A 89 -6.56 -25.59 -27.20
N ALA A 90 -6.38 -25.45 -28.52
CA ALA A 90 -5.42 -24.50 -29.08
C ALA A 90 -5.74 -23.04 -28.74
N MET A 91 -7.01 -22.66 -28.70
CA MET A 91 -7.45 -21.33 -28.24
C MET A 91 -7.15 -21.13 -26.76
N ALA A 92 -7.45 -22.11 -25.91
CA ALA A 92 -7.18 -22.02 -24.48
C ALA A 92 -5.68 -21.89 -24.19
N ASP A 93 -4.83 -22.61 -24.93
CA ASP A 93 -3.37 -22.53 -24.79
C ASP A 93 -2.83 -21.19 -25.31
N HIS A 94 -3.35 -20.67 -26.43
CA HIS A 94 -3.02 -19.33 -26.92
C HIS A 94 -3.37 -18.23 -25.90
N ASP A 95 -4.56 -18.32 -25.28
CA ASP A 95 -5.00 -17.37 -24.25
C ASP A 95 -4.18 -17.48 -22.96
N ARG A 96 -3.77 -18.70 -22.57
CA ARG A 96 -2.86 -18.91 -21.43
C ARG A 96 -1.50 -18.29 -21.69
N ASP A 97 -0.93 -18.50 -22.87
CA ASP A 97 0.35 -17.90 -23.25
C ASP A 97 0.27 -16.39 -23.31
N GLY A 98 -0.80 -15.83 -23.89
CA GLY A 98 -1.05 -14.39 -23.90
C GLY A 98 -1.14 -13.81 -22.50
N ARG A 99 -1.90 -14.45 -21.59
CA ARG A 99 -2.00 -14.05 -20.18
C ARG A 99 -0.66 -14.13 -19.46
N ARG A 100 0.09 -15.22 -19.65
CA ARG A 100 1.43 -15.40 -19.05
C ARG A 100 2.39 -14.28 -19.48
N ARG A 101 2.46 -13.98 -20.78
CA ARG A 101 3.31 -12.90 -21.31
C ARG A 101 2.89 -11.53 -20.76
N ASN A 102 1.59 -11.23 -20.75
CA ASN A 102 1.09 -9.97 -20.19
C ASN A 102 1.37 -9.85 -18.68
N GLY A 103 1.24 -10.95 -17.93
CA GLY A 103 1.58 -11.01 -16.50
C GLY A 103 3.06 -10.74 -16.23
N MET A 104 3.97 -11.32 -17.03
CA MET A 104 5.41 -11.06 -16.92
C MET A 104 5.76 -9.59 -17.19
N VAL A 105 5.16 -8.98 -18.22
CA VAL A 105 5.34 -7.53 -18.52
C VAL A 105 4.83 -6.66 -17.38
N ALA A 106 3.67 -7.00 -16.79
CA ALA A 106 3.12 -6.27 -15.66
C ALA A 106 4.01 -6.38 -14.41
N ALA A 107 4.48 -7.59 -14.09
CA ALA A 107 5.40 -7.84 -12.99
C ALA A 107 6.73 -7.07 -13.19
N ALA A 108 7.29 -7.06 -14.40
CA ALA A 108 8.49 -6.30 -14.71
C ALA A 108 8.31 -4.79 -14.46
N ARG A 109 7.18 -4.21 -14.86
CA ARG A 109 6.86 -2.80 -14.57
C ARG A 109 6.78 -2.52 -13.08
N GLN A 110 6.18 -3.43 -12.31
CA GLN A 110 6.10 -3.30 -10.85
C GLN A 110 7.50 -3.32 -10.21
N GLN A 111 8.37 -4.23 -10.64
CA GLN A 111 9.76 -4.30 -10.17
C GLN A 111 10.51 -3.01 -10.50
N MET A 112 10.36 -2.48 -11.73
CA MET A 112 10.93 -1.18 -12.08
C MET A 112 10.38 -0.05 -11.21
N ALA A 113 9.07 -0.01 -10.95
CA ALA A 113 8.47 1.01 -10.09
C ALA A 113 9.03 0.97 -8.65
N GLN A 114 9.45 -0.21 -8.18
CA GLN A 114 10.10 -0.41 -6.88
C GLN A 114 11.62 -0.10 -6.90
N GLY A 115 12.18 0.22 -8.07
CA GLY A 115 13.61 0.50 -8.24
C GLY A 115 14.47 -0.74 -8.54
N ASP A 116 13.87 -1.93 -8.65
CA ASP A 116 14.58 -3.18 -8.95
C ASP A 116 14.65 -3.45 -10.46
N VAL A 117 15.50 -2.66 -11.13
CA VAL A 117 15.69 -2.73 -12.58
C VAL A 117 16.27 -4.09 -13.00
N SER A 118 17.13 -4.70 -12.19
CA SER A 118 17.75 -5.99 -12.50
C SER A 118 16.72 -7.12 -12.50
N ALA A 119 15.80 -7.16 -11.53
CA ALA A 119 14.71 -8.13 -11.51
C ALA A 119 13.74 -7.93 -12.67
N ALA A 120 13.45 -6.67 -13.04
CA ALA A 120 12.59 -6.36 -14.17
C ALA A 120 13.13 -6.90 -15.51
N GLU A 121 14.43 -6.74 -15.77
CA GLU A 121 15.07 -7.27 -16.97
C GLU A 121 15.02 -8.80 -17.03
N ALA A 122 15.26 -9.47 -15.91
CA ALA A 122 15.19 -10.93 -15.82
C ALA A 122 13.78 -11.46 -16.17
N LEU A 123 12.73 -10.73 -15.78
CA LEU A 123 11.33 -11.08 -16.09
C LEU A 123 10.99 -10.96 -17.58
N VAL A 124 11.62 -10.04 -18.30
CA VAL A 124 11.35 -9.82 -19.74
C VAL A 124 12.36 -10.52 -20.67
N ALA A 125 13.48 -11.03 -20.14
CA ALA A 125 14.50 -11.72 -20.93
C ALA A 125 13.95 -12.93 -21.72
N GLY A 126 12.93 -13.61 -21.19
CA GLY A 126 12.27 -14.75 -21.85
C GLY A 126 11.15 -14.36 -22.85
N LEU A 127 10.90 -13.07 -23.07
CA LEU A 127 9.82 -12.55 -23.93
C LEU A 127 10.34 -12.01 -25.26
N GLU A 128 11.20 -12.79 -25.93
CA GLU A 128 11.81 -12.40 -27.20
C GLU A 128 10.77 -11.91 -28.23
N HIS A 129 11.10 -10.86 -28.98
CA HIS A 129 10.31 -10.31 -30.11
C HIS A 129 8.96 -9.65 -29.73
N SER A 130 8.83 -9.12 -28.50
CA SER A 130 7.68 -8.30 -28.11
C SER A 130 8.08 -6.82 -28.05
N GLU A 131 7.43 -5.95 -28.84
CA GLU A 131 7.62 -4.48 -28.78
C GLU A 131 7.50 -3.94 -27.34
N ARG A 132 6.63 -4.55 -26.53
CA ARG A 132 6.44 -4.18 -25.12
C ARG A 132 7.63 -4.55 -24.25
N ALA A 133 8.29 -5.67 -24.53
CA ALA A 133 9.50 -6.09 -23.82
C ALA A 133 10.69 -5.19 -24.21
N GLU A 134 10.84 -4.87 -25.50
CA GLU A 134 11.86 -3.93 -25.98
C GLU A 134 11.71 -2.53 -25.36
N GLY A 135 10.48 -2.01 -25.28
CA GLY A 135 10.22 -0.75 -24.60
C GLY A 135 10.60 -0.76 -23.12
N LEU A 136 10.39 -1.89 -22.42
CA LEU A 136 10.79 -2.04 -21.02
C LEU A 136 12.31 -2.11 -20.84
N LEU A 137 13.01 -2.84 -21.72
CA LEU A 137 14.47 -2.90 -21.70
C LEU A 137 15.09 -1.51 -21.94
N HIS A 138 14.53 -0.71 -22.85
CA HIS A 138 14.97 0.67 -23.05
C HIS A 138 14.76 1.56 -21.81
N GLU A 139 13.61 1.43 -21.14
CA GLU A 139 13.36 2.14 -19.89
C GLU A 139 14.34 1.71 -18.78
N ALA A 140 14.65 0.41 -18.70
CA ALA A 140 15.60 -0.14 -17.74
C ALA A 140 17.01 0.44 -17.94
N ASP A 141 17.48 0.51 -19.18
CA ASP A 141 18.75 1.15 -19.54
C ASP A 141 18.79 2.64 -19.16
N LEU A 142 17.70 3.37 -19.41
CA LEU A 142 17.61 4.77 -19.04
C LEU A 142 17.75 4.96 -17.52
N ARG A 143 17.05 4.14 -16.74
CA ARG A 143 17.13 4.17 -15.28
C ARG A 143 18.51 3.83 -14.75
N ARG A 144 19.20 2.84 -15.35
CA ARG A 144 20.61 2.54 -15.01
C ARG A 144 21.53 3.74 -15.22
N ARG A 145 21.42 4.42 -16.37
CA ARG A 145 22.24 5.61 -16.66
C ARG A 145 21.93 6.77 -15.70
N GLN A 146 20.67 6.93 -15.32
CA GLN A 146 20.26 7.91 -14.30
C GLN A 146 20.87 7.58 -12.94
N ALA A 147 20.79 6.32 -12.50
CA ALA A 147 21.39 5.86 -11.25
C ALA A 147 22.91 6.07 -11.23
N GLN A 148 23.63 5.68 -12.29
CA GLN A 148 25.08 5.90 -12.41
C GLN A 148 25.45 7.39 -12.36
N THR A 149 24.65 8.26 -12.98
CA THR A 149 24.87 9.70 -12.94
C THR A 149 24.67 10.26 -11.54
N ALA A 150 23.63 9.81 -10.84
CA ALA A 150 23.37 10.19 -9.46
C ALA A 150 24.46 9.66 -8.50
N ILE A 151 24.95 8.43 -8.68
CA ILE A 151 26.07 7.86 -7.91
C ILE A 151 27.34 8.70 -8.07
N ARG A 152 27.70 9.09 -9.31
CA ARG A 152 28.87 9.95 -9.55
C ARG A 152 28.75 11.30 -8.85
N ARG A 153 27.56 11.93 -8.88
CA ARG A 153 27.31 13.19 -8.19
C ARG A 153 27.36 13.03 -6.67
N ALA A 154 26.82 11.93 -6.14
CA ALA A 154 26.91 11.61 -4.72
C ALA A 154 28.38 11.49 -4.27
N ARG A 155 29.23 10.80 -5.04
CA ARG A 155 30.68 10.72 -4.76
C ARG A 155 31.34 12.10 -4.73
N GLN A 156 31.06 12.95 -5.71
CA GLN A 156 31.59 14.31 -5.75
C GLN A 156 31.14 15.14 -4.53
N CYS A 157 29.88 15.04 -4.12
CA CYS A 157 29.38 15.71 -2.91
C CYS A 157 30.09 15.20 -1.65
N ILE A 158 30.39 13.90 -1.55
CA ILE A 158 31.15 13.32 -0.43
C ILE A 158 32.59 13.84 -0.38
N GLU A 159 33.24 14.03 -1.53
CA GLU A 159 34.58 14.62 -1.62
C GLU A 159 34.60 16.09 -1.18
N CYS A 160 33.52 16.83 -1.42
CA CYS A 160 33.38 18.24 -1.04
C CYS A 160 32.74 18.47 0.35
N ASP A 161 32.54 17.41 1.15
CA ASP A 161 31.80 17.46 2.44
C ASP A 161 30.36 18.03 2.33
N ASP A 162 29.75 18.01 1.14
CA ASP A 162 28.35 18.38 0.94
C ASP A 162 27.43 17.19 1.22
N TRP A 163 27.18 16.95 2.50
CA TRP A 163 26.35 15.83 2.96
C TRP A 163 24.91 15.90 2.45
N THR A 164 24.36 17.11 2.31
CA THR A 164 22.99 17.29 1.85
C THR A 164 22.87 16.94 0.37
N GLY A 165 23.80 17.40 -0.45
CA GLY A 165 23.90 16.99 -1.85
C GLY A 165 24.12 15.49 -2.00
N ALA A 166 25.00 14.90 -1.19
CA ALA A 166 25.29 13.46 -1.22
C ALA A 166 24.04 12.62 -0.94
N LEU A 167 23.28 12.96 0.12
CA LEU A 167 22.05 12.24 0.49
C LEU A 167 20.95 12.37 -0.57
N ASN A 168 20.77 13.57 -1.14
CA ASN A 168 19.79 13.79 -2.21
C ASN A 168 20.13 12.97 -3.46
N HIS A 169 21.41 12.91 -3.82
CA HIS A 169 21.86 12.12 -4.97
C HIS A 169 21.80 10.60 -4.71
N LEU A 170 22.08 10.15 -3.48
CA LEU A 170 21.86 8.76 -3.08
C LEU A 170 20.38 8.36 -3.18
N ALA A 171 19.47 9.18 -2.64
CA ALA A 171 18.03 8.92 -2.73
C ALA A 171 17.54 8.87 -4.19
N ALA A 172 18.02 9.78 -5.05
CA ALA A 172 17.72 9.76 -6.47
C ALA A 172 18.24 8.48 -7.15
N ALA A 173 19.46 8.03 -6.79
CA ALA A 173 20.03 6.81 -7.33
C ALA A 173 19.27 5.55 -6.86
N MET A 174 18.84 5.50 -5.60
CA MET A 174 18.01 4.39 -5.06
C MET A 174 16.65 4.31 -5.77
N THR A 175 16.05 5.46 -6.09
CA THR A 175 14.78 5.50 -6.83
C THR A 175 14.95 5.01 -8.26
N ALA A 176 16.12 5.28 -8.88
CA ALA A 176 16.42 4.88 -10.24
C ALA A 176 16.83 3.40 -10.34
N HIS A 177 17.70 2.91 -9.45
CA HIS A 177 18.19 1.53 -9.42
C HIS A 177 18.61 1.13 -8.00
N GLY A 178 17.65 0.79 -7.15
CA GLY A 178 17.87 0.47 -5.73
C GLY A 178 18.76 -0.76 -5.50
N SER A 179 18.75 -1.71 -6.43
CA SER A 179 19.55 -2.94 -6.37
C SER A 179 21.01 -2.75 -6.82
N ASN A 180 21.47 -1.52 -7.05
CA ASN A 180 22.85 -1.28 -7.45
C ASN A 180 23.82 -1.57 -6.29
N PRO A 181 24.81 -2.47 -6.45
CA PRO A 181 25.74 -2.81 -5.38
C PRO A 181 26.58 -1.62 -4.91
N GLU A 182 26.88 -0.66 -5.79
CA GLU A 182 27.65 0.54 -5.43
C GLU A 182 26.90 1.46 -4.45
N LEU A 183 25.56 1.38 -4.40
CA LEU A 183 24.77 2.21 -3.48
C LEU A 183 24.93 1.79 -2.02
N ALA A 184 25.01 0.48 -1.76
CA ALA A 184 25.19 -0.02 -0.41
C ALA A 184 26.54 0.44 0.17
N GLU A 185 27.60 0.33 -0.64
CA GLU A 185 28.94 0.79 -0.27
C GLU A 185 28.96 2.30 -0.03
N LEU A 186 28.42 3.09 -0.96
CA LEU A 186 28.44 4.54 -0.87
C LEU A 186 27.60 5.07 0.30
N THR A 187 26.44 4.44 0.56
CA THR A 187 25.61 4.74 1.73
C THR A 187 26.37 4.45 3.02
N GLY A 188 27.09 3.32 3.09
CA GLY A 188 27.94 3.00 4.23
C GLY A 188 29.03 4.05 4.47
N GLN A 189 29.70 4.51 3.41
CA GLN A 189 30.72 5.57 3.51
C GLN A 189 30.14 6.89 4.04
N VAL A 190 28.97 7.31 3.54
CA VAL A 190 28.28 8.52 4.02
C VAL A 190 27.90 8.40 5.49
N VAL A 191 27.31 7.27 5.88
CA VAL A 191 26.90 7.02 7.26
C VAL A 191 28.10 7.07 8.20
N SER A 192 29.21 6.40 7.85
CA SER A 192 30.44 6.39 8.65
C SER A 192 30.98 7.80 8.85
N ARG A 193 31.12 8.60 7.77
CA ARG A 193 31.66 9.96 7.87
C ARG A 193 30.75 10.91 8.66
N ILE A 194 29.43 10.84 8.46
CA ILE A 194 28.50 11.67 9.22
C ILE A 194 28.50 11.25 10.69
N ALA A 195 28.60 9.96 11.00
CA ALA A 195 28.70 9.47 12.38
C ALA A 195 29.98 9.96 13.07
N GLU A 196 31.14 9.85 12.41
CA GLU A 196 32.41 10.39 12.90
C GLU A 196 32.29 11.90 13.22
N ARG A 197 31.77 12.69 12.27
CA ARG A 197 31.61 14.13 12.44
C ARG A 197 30.58 14.51 13.51
N THR A 198 29.55 13.68 13.69
CA THR A 198 28.57 13.81 14.79
C THR A 198 29.25 13.56 16.14
N ARG A 199 30.08 12.52 16.25
CA ARG A 199 30.86 12.24 17.45
C ARG A 199 31.81 13.39 17.78
N GLU A 200 32.55 13.90 16.79
CA GLU A 200 33.45 15.06 16.97
C GLU A 200 32.71 16.28 17.50
N ALA A 201 31.54 16.61 16.91
CA ALA A 201 30.71 17.71 17.37
C ALA A 201 30.25 17.51 18.82
N LEU A 202 29.86 16.28 19.19
CA LEU A 202 29.44 15.95 20.55
C LEU A 202 30.62 16.06 21.53
N VAL A 203 31.82 15.57 21.17
CA VAL A 203 33.04 15.71 21.98
C VAL A 203 33.41 17.18 22.21
N GLN A 204 33.23 18.03 21.20
CA GLN A 204 33.47 19.48 21.28
C GLN A 204 32.38 20.25 22.03
N GLY A 205 31.26 19.62 22.39
CA GLY A 205 30.12 20.28 23.05
C GLY A 205 29.21 21.06 22.09
N ARG A 206 29.39 20.90 20.77
CA ARG A 206 28.54 21.45 19.71
C ARG A 206 27.27 20.60 19.54
N LEU A 207 26.41 20.58 20.56
CA LEU A 207 25.20 19.75 20.58
C LEU A 207 24.19 20.10 19.47
N ASP A 208 24.16 21.37 19.06
CA ASP A 208 23.39 21.88 17.93
C ASP A 208 23.77 21.21 16.60
N LEU A 209 25.07 21.17 16.32
CA LEU A 209 25.62 20.55 15.11
C LEU A 209 25.45 19.04 15.14
N ALA A 210 25.74 18.42 16.29
CA ALA A 210 25.58 16.98 16.48
C ALA A 210 24.13 16.53 16.24
N GLU A 211 23.15 17.27 16.76
CA GLU A 211 21.72 17.00 16.52
C GLU A 211 21.37 17.14 15.04
N SER A 212 21.82 18.21 14.38
CA SER A 212 21.55 18.42 12.95
C SER A 212 22.13 17.32 12.04
N LEU A 213 23.30 16.76 12.40
CA LEU A 213 23.94 15.67 11.68
C LEU A 213 23.28 14.31 11.99
N ALA A 214 22.92 14.06 13.25
CA ALA A 214 22.21 12.87 13.67
C ALA A 214 20.82 12.75 13.02
N GLN A 215 20.09 13.86 12.88
CA GLN A 215 18.81 13.88 12.17
C GLN A 215 18.94 13.47 10.69
N ARG A 216 20.05 13.82 10.04
CA ARG A 216 20.31 13.42 8.64
C ARG A 216 20.56 11.93 8.50
N LEU A 217 21.08 11.27 9.54
CA LEU A 217 21.25 9.82 9.58
C LEU A 217 19.91 9.06 9.67
N CYS A 218 18.85 9.67 10.23
CA CYS A 218 17.54 9.03 10.39
C CYS A 218 16.82 8.72 9.07
N GLY A 219 17.19 9.39 7.97
CA GLY A 219 16.60 9.17 6.65
C GLY A 219 17.21 8.03 5.84
N LEU A 220 18.29 7.41 6.33
CA LEU A 220 19.01 6.36 5.61
C LEU A 220 18.59 4.98 6.12
N PRO A 221 18.44 3.99 5.22
CA PRO A 221 17.99 2.64 5.59
C PRO A 221 19.00 1.88 6.46
N THR A 222 20.25 2.35 6.55
CA THR A 222 21.33 1.67 7.26
C THR A 222 21.32 2.02 8.75
N GLN A 223 20.83 1.10 9.58
CA GLN A 223 20.93 1.18 11.04
C GLN A 223 22.36 0.84 11.52
N ALA A 224 23.32 1.71 11.23
CA ALA A 224 24.64 1.59 11.84
C ALA A 224 24.50 1.72 13.36
N VAL A 225 25.03 0.74 14.10
CA VAL A 225 25.02 0.70 15.59
C VAL A 225 25.56 2.02 16.15
N GLU A 226 26.64 2.53 15.55
CA GLU A 226 27.28 3.78 15.91
C GLU A 226 26.33 5.00 15.79
N ALA A 227 25.53 5.07 14.72
CA ALA A 227 24.55 6.14 14.55
C ALA A 227 23.44 6.09 15.61
N ALA A 228 23.02 4.88 16.01
CA ALA A 228 22.03 4.69 17.06
C ALA A 228 22.58 5.08 18.45
N GLU A 229 23.83 4.77 18.74
CA GLU A 229 24.50 5.18 19.98
C GLU A 229 24.64 6.69 20.10
N LEU A 230 25.06 7.37 19.02
CA LEU A 230 25.17 8.83 18.99
C LEU A 230 23.82 9.52 19.18
N ARG A 231 22.76 8.99 18.56
CA ARG A 231 21.39 9.48 18.78
C ARG A 231 20.96 9.29 20.23
N ARG A 232 21.22 8.13 20.82
CA ARG A 232 20.93 7.87 22.24
C ARG A 232 21.66 8.86 23.15
N ALA A 233 22.92 9.19 22.86
CA ALA A 233 23.66 10.19 23.61
C ALA A 233 22.97 11.58 23.55
N LEU A 234 22.48 12.00 22.38
CA LEU A 234 21.75 13.26 22.22
C LEU A 234 20.39 13.26 22.94
N ASP A 235 19.66 12.15 22.88
CA ASP A 235 18.40 11.98 23.62
C ASP A 235 18.62 12.09 25.13
N GLU A 236 19.68 11.49 25.65
CA GLU A 236 20.08 11.57 27.06
C GLU A 236 20.55 12.99 27.45
N CYS A 237 21.23 13.71 26.56
CA CYS A 237 21.52 15.14 26.74
C CYS A 237 20.22 15.97 26.87
N ARG A 238 19.23 15.72 26.01
CA ARG A 238 17.91 16.39 26.08
C ARG A 238 17.17 16.03 27.36
N ALA A 239 17.20 14.77 27.77
CA ALA A 239 16.61 14.32 29.03
C ALA A 239 17.27 14.99 30.23
N ALA A 240 18.60 15.04 30.25
CA ALA A 240 19.37 15.73 31.29
C ALA A 240 18.96 17.19 31.43
N TRP A 241 18.89 17.92 30.30
CA TRP A 241 18.47 19.32 30.30
C TRP A 241 17.06 19.50 30.85
N ARG A 242 16.09 18.68 30.42
CA ARG A 242 14.71 18.75 30.94
C ARG A 242 14.63 18.52 32.45
N CYS A 243 15.42 17.58 32.98
CA CYS A 243 15.47 17.33 34.42
C CYS A 243 16.07 18.52 35.18
N ILE A 244 17.19 19.06 34.69
CA ILE A 244 17.86 20.22 35.30
C ILE A 244 16.94 21.46 35.27
N ALA A 245 16.30 21.73 34.14
CA ALA A 245 15.36 22.85 33.99
C ALA A 245 14.13 22.72 34.91
N ALA A 246 13.72 21.49 35.23
CA ALA A 246 12.64 21.21 36.18
C ALA A 246 13.10 21.14 37.65
N GLY A 247 14.36 21.48 37.96
CA GLY A 247 14.91 21.40 39.32
C GLY A 247 15.22 19.98 39.81
N ARG A 248 15.05 18.96 38.96
CA ARG A 248 15.38 17.55 39.26
C ARG A 248 16.84 17.26 38.94
N PHE A 249 17.74 17.89 39.69
CA PHE A 249 19.18 17.85 39.40
C PHE A 249 19.79 16.44 39.48
N ARG A 250 19.29 15.59 40.39
CA ARG A 250 19.76 14.20 40.55
C ARG A 250 19.46 13.33 39.31
N ASP A 251 18.27 13.45 38.75
CA ASP A 251 17.89 12.76 37.50
C ASP A 251 18.70 13.28 36.31
N GLY A 252 18.96 14.59 36.29
CA GLY A 252 19.82 15.23 35.29
C GLY A 252 21.26 14.68 35.35
N TRP A 253 21.83 14.59 36.54
CA TRP A 253 23.16 14.01 36.77
C TRP A 253 23.25 12.55 36.32
N GLN A 254 22.23 11.72 36.59
CA GLN A 254 22.20 10.34 36.12
C GLN A 254 22.19 10.25 34.59
N SER A 255 21.39 11.10 33.94
CA SER A 255 21.31 11.16 32.48
C SER A 255 22.65 11.57 31.86
N LEU A 256 23.33 12.57 32.41
CA LEU A 256 24.68 12.97 31.96
C LEU A 256 25.72 11.85 32.16
N ASN A 257 25.63 11.05 33.22
CA ASN A 257 26.51 9.90 33.40
C ASN A 257 26.30 8.81 32.34
N ARG A 258 25.06 8.61 31.87
CA ARG A 258 24.78 7.71 30.73
C ARG A 258 25.38 8.24 29.44
N VAL A 259 25.33 9.56 29.19
CA VAL A 259 26.02 10.18 28.05
C VAL A 259 27.53 9.93 28.12
N ARG A 260 28.15 10.06 29.30
CA ARG A 260 29.59 9.81 29.49
C ARG A 260 30.00 8.37 29.18
N THR A 261 29.11 7.39 29.35
CA THR A 261 29.38 6.00 28.93
C THR A 261 29.48 5.87 27.42
N ILE A 262 28.76 6.69 26.66
CA ILE A 262 28.74 6.65 25.20
C ILE A 262 29.87 7.50 24.60
N VAL A 263 30.14 8.67 25.18
CA VAL A 263 31.18 9.61 24.69
C VAL A 263 32.09 10.05 25.85
N PRO A 264 33.01 9.18 26.30
CA PRO A 264 33.88 9.45 27.44
C PRO A 264 34.91 10.56 27.18
N GLU A 265 35.22 10.86 25.91
CA GLU A 265 36.22 11.85 25.51
C GLU A 265 35.75 13.30 25.68
N ALA A 266 34.44 13.51 25.83
CA ALA A 266 33.82 14.82 25.93
C ALA A 266 34.15 15.50 27.28
N LYS A 267 35.17 16.37 27.29
CA LYS A 267 35.63 17.07 28.50
C LYS A 267 34.54 17.91 29.18
N TRP A 268 33.66 18.53 28.40
CA TRP A 268 32.56 19.34 28.91
C TRP A 268 31.56 18.52 29.75
N LEU A 269 31.45 17.19 29.53
CA LEU A 269 30.61 16.32 30.35
C LEU A 269 31.13 16.24 31.78
N VAL A 270 32.44 16.26 31.99
CA VAL A 270 33.03 16.18 33.34
C VAL A 270 32.60 17.40 34.16
N GLU A 271 32.68 18.59 33.56
CA GLU A 271 32.27 19.84 34.19
C GLU A 271 30.75 19.89 34.43
N ALA A 272 29.96 19.49 33.42
CA ALA A 272 28.49 19.46 33.51
C ALA A 272 27.99 18.46 34.56
N ILE A 273 28.58 17.26 34.64
CA ILE A 273 28.28 16.25 35.67
C ILE A 273 28.61 16.81 37.05
N GLY A 274 29.79 17.42 37.22
CA GLY A 274 30.18 18.03 38.49
C GLY A 274 29.25 19.17 38.93
N ALA A 275 28.79 20.01 37.98
CA ALA A 275 27.83 21.07 38.25
C ALA A 275 26.45 20.51 38.64
N ALA A 276 25.94 19.52 37.92
CA ALA A 276 24.67 18.87 38.23
C ALA A 276 24.69 18.17 39.60
N GLN A 277 25.80 17.53 39.96
CA GLN A 277 25.98 16.91 41.28
C GLN A 277 25.91 17.95 42.40
N ARG A 278 26.70 19.04 42.30
CA ARG A 278 26.68 20.11 43.30
C ARG A 278 25.30 20.75 43.45
N ALA A 279 24.58 20.92 42.34
CA ALA A 279 23.22 21.45 42.35
C ALA A 279 22.24 20.49 43.07
N ALA A 280 22.38 19.18 42.86
CA ALA A 280 21.58 18.17 43.55
C ALA A 280 21.84 18.18 45.06
N GLU A 281 23.11 18.19 45.47
CA GLU A 281 23.51 18.24 46.88
C GLU A 281 23.00 19.52 47.57
N ALA A 282 23.11 20.67 46.89
CA ALA A 282 22.59 21.94 47.40
C ALA A 282 21.05 21.94 47.54
N ALA A 283 20.33 21.39 46.56
CA ALA A 283 18.88 21.27 46.61
C ALA A 283 18.42 20.34 47.75
N GLU A 284 19.10 19.20 47.94
CA GLU A 284 18.85 18.28 49.05
C GLU A 284 19.12 18.95 50.40
N HIS A 285 20.21 19.72 50.53
CA HIS A 285 20.52 20.45 51.76
C HIS A 285 19.47 21.53 52.11
N LEU A 286 18.98 22.27 51.11
CA LEU A 286 17.90 23.25 51.30
C LEU A 286 16.58 22.58 51.69
N GLY A 287 16.26 21.44 51.08
CA GLY A 287 15.08 20.63 51.40
C GLY A 287 15.14 19.95 52.77
N ALA A 288 16.34 19.60 53.25
CA ALA A 288 16.54 19.08 54.60
C ALA A 288 16.59 20.19 55.67
N GLY A 289 16.81 21.44 55.26
CA GLY A 289 16.84 22.61 56.12
C GLY A 289 15.45 23.17 56.49
N PRO A 290 15.40 24.30 57.21
CA PRO A 290 14.14 24.89 57.69
C PRO A 290 13.20 25.33 56.56
N LEU A 291 13.72 25.62 55.36
CA LEU A 291 12.92 25.95 54.19
C LEU A 291 12.14 24.75 53.64
N GLY A 292 12.65 23.53 53.80
CA GLY A 292 11.94 22.31 53.42
C GLY A 292 10.64 22.10 54.18
N LEU A 293 10.54 22.62 55.41
CA LEU A 293 9.32 22.60 56.22
C LEU A 293 8.19 23.44 55.58
N LEU A 294 8.54 24.48 54.81
CA LEU A 294 7.58 25.31 54.07
C LEU A 294 7.15 24.65 52.75
N GLY A 295 8.00 23.81 52.15
CA GLY A 295 7.74 23.10 50.89
C GLY A 295 6.91 21.82 51.03
N ALA A 296 6.84 21.23 52.23
CA ALA A 296 6.09 19.99 52.50
C ALA A 296 4.55 20.12 52.36
N GLN A 297 4.04 21.33 52.10
CA GLN A 297 2.62 21.60 51.82
C GLN A 297 2.28 21.51 50.31
N VAL A 298 3.27 21.35 49.43
CA VAL A 298 3.03 21.00 48.03
C VAL A 298 3.11 19.48 47.95
N GLU A 299 1.97 18.81 47.77
CA GLU A 299 1.94 17.37 47.58
C GLU A 299 2.95 16.95 46.51
N PRO A 300 3.83 15.97 46.80
CA PRO A 300 4.71 15.43 45.78
C PRO A 300 3.87 14.69 44.76
N SER A 301 3.77 15.23 43.55
CA SER A 301 3.35 14.46 42.38
C SER A 301 4.28 13.24 42.28
N PRO A 302 3.77 11.99 42.33
CA PRO A 302 4.61 10.84 42.58
C PRO A 302 5.60 10.63 41.44
N SER A 303 6.87 10.75 41.79
CA SER A 303 8.02 10.30 41.01
C SER A 303 7.91 8.81 40.75
N VAL A 304 7.91 8.45 39.47
CA VAL A 304 7.97 7.07 38.98
C VAL A 304 9.30 6.46 39.41
N VAL A 305 9.25 5.49 40.33
CA VAL A 305 10.32 4.52 40.57
C VAL A 305 9.71 3.13 40.34
N PRO A 306 10.38 2.22 39.61
CA PRO A 306 9.74 0.99 39.15
C PRO A 306 9.70 -0.01 40.30
N VAL A 307 8.51 -0.41 40.74
CA VAL A 307 8.33 -1.53 41.66
C VAL A 307 7.55 -2.63 40.97
N LYS A 308 8.16 -3.82 41.03
CA LYS A 308 7.69 -5.11 40.57
C LYS A 308 6.25 -5.39 40.98
N HIS A 309 5.55 -6.08 40.08
CA HIS A 309 4.27 -6.76 40.27
C HIS A 309 4.01 -7.23 41.70
N VAL A 310 2.94 -6.71 42.32
CA VAL A 310 2.10 -7.48 43.25
C VAL A 310 0.65 -7.09 43.02
N ALA A 311 -0.19 -8.11 42.98
CA ALA A 311 -1.59 -8.09 42.63
C ALA A 311 -2.48 -7.27 43.58
N ALA A 312 -3.52 -6.70 42.96
CA ALA A 312 -4.88 -6.48 43.44
C ALA A 312 -5.10 -5.77 44.78
N GLN A 313 -5.75 -4.60 44.72
CA GLN A 313 -6.93 -4.35 45.54
C GLN A 313 -7.87 -3.31 44.91
N ARG A 314 -9.15 -3.70 44.87
CA ARG A 314 -10.33 -2.96 44.41
C ARG A 314 -10.53 -1.65 45.19
N ALA A 315 -10.87 -0.58 44.48
CA ALA A 315 -11.88 0.38 44.94
C ALA A 315 -12.44 1.23 43.77
N ALA A 316 -13.77 1.30 43.72
CA ALA A 316 -14.64 2.26 43.02
C ALA A 316 -14.70 2.22 41.48
N GLU A 317 -15.56 1.33 40.98
CA GLU A 317 -16.20 1.42 39.66
C GLU A 317 -16.95 2.76 39.53
N VAL A 318 -16.46 3.61 38.63
CA VAL A 318 -17.34 4.52 37.88
C VAL A 318 -17.62 3.79 36.57
N THR A 319 -18.75 3.08 36.53
CA THR A 319 -19.24 2.38 35.34
C THR A 319 -19.68 3.43 34.33
N ALA A 320 -18.78 3.87 33.46
CA ALA A 320 -19.18 4.47 32.20
C ALA A 320 -20.00 3.42 31.42
N PRO A 321 -21.13 3.80 30.80
CA PRO A 321 -21.99 2.84 30.12
C PRO A 321 -21.22 2.10 29.03
N ARG A 322 -21.23 0.76 29.13
CA ARG A 322 -20.58 -0.20 28.22
C ARG A 322 -21.30 -0.23 26.87
N THR A 323 -21.18 0.84 26.09
CA THR A 323 -21.89 1.03 24.83
C THR A 323 -21.08 0.40 23.69
N LYS A 324 -21.71 -0.50 22.93
CA LYS A 324 -21.10 -1.12 21.73
C LYS A 324 -21.07 -0.09 20.59
N MET A 325 -20.01 -0.13 19.78
CA MET A 325 -19.82 0.78 18.66
C MET A 325 -20.30 0.13 17.36
N GLY A 326 -21.06 0.89 16.57
CA GLY A 326 -21.56 0.47 15.26
C GLY A 326 -20.45 0.10 14.26
N GLY A 327 -20.85 -0.38 13.08
CA GLY A 327 -19.93 -0.62 11.96
C GLY A 327 -19.44 0.67 11.28
N ARG A 328 -19.89 1.84 11.76
CA ARG A 328 -19.59 3.17 11.23
C ARG A 328 -19.18 4.09 12.37
N PHE A 329 -17.98 4.64 12.33
CA PHE A 329 -17.47 5.54 13.37
C PHE A 329 -16.42 6.50 12.82
N ALA A 330 -16.19 7.62 13.49
CA ALA A 330 -15.17 8.60 13.14
C ALA A 330 -13.98 8.51 14.10
N ILE A 331 -12.77 8.69 13.56
CA ILE A 331 -11.55 8.88 14.34
C ILE A 331 -11.10 10.32 14.13
N HIS A 332 -11.05 11.10 15.20
CA HIS A 332 -10.49 12.45 15.21
C HIS A 332 -9.15 12.42 15.93
N ALA A 333 -8.05 12.56 15.18
CA ALA A 333 -6.71 12.55 15.74
C ALA A 333 -6.09 13.95 15.63
N ASP A 334 -5.72 14.51 16.79
CA ASP A 334 -5.21 15.88 16.92
C ASP A 334 -3.92 16.07 16.11
N GLY A 335 -3.91 17.05 15.21
CA GLY A 335 -2.78 17.32 14.33
C GLY A 335 -2.53 16.28 13.23
N VAL A 336 -3.33 15.21 13.15
CA VAL A 336 -3.23 14.17 12.11
C VAL A 336 -4.39 14.26 11.13
N GLY A 337 -5.62 14.42 11.63
CA GLY A 337 -6.83 14.59 10.81
C GLY A 337 -8.03 13.79 11.29
N SER A 338 -9.10 13.86 10.51
CA SER A 338 -10.35 13.14 10.75
C SER A 338 -10.59 12.07 9.70
N PHE A 339 -11.02 10.89 10.13
CA PHE A 339 -11.21 9.70 9.31
C PHE A 339 -12.58 9.10 9.58
N LEU A 340 -13.33 8.79 8.53
CA LEU A 340 -14.58 8.04 8.66
C LEU A 340 -14.29 6.56 8.42
N VAL A 341 -14.67 5.69 9.34
CA VAL A 341 -14.45 4.24 9.24
C VAL A 341 -15.77 3.54 8.97
N LEU A 342 -15.78 2.64 7.98
CA LEU A 342 -16.89 1.72 7.71
C LEU A 342 -16.35 0.28 7.66
N SER A 343 -16.93 -0.63 8.45
CA SER A 343 -16.52 -2.05 8.52
C SER A 343 -17.34 -2.99 7.63
N GLY A 344 -18.17 -2.46 6.73
CA GLY A 344 -18.96 -3.29 5.81
C GLY A 344 -18.13 -3.78 4.63
N ASP A 345 -18.43 -4.99 4.14
CA ASP A 345 -17.82 -5.52 2.91
C ASP A 345 -18.35 -4.84 1.65
N ARG A 346 -19.48 -4.15 1.76
CA ARG A 346 -20.09 -3.35 0.71
C ARG A 346 -20.38 -1.96 1.24
N VAL A 347 -19.79 -0.94 0.62
CA VAL A 347 -19.92 0.47 1.02
C VAL A 347 -20.15 1.33 -0.21
N SER A 348 -21.23 2.11 -0.19
CA SER A 348 -21.64 3.00 -1.27
C SER A 348 -21.34 4.47 -0.94
N ILE A 349 -20.82 5.20 -1.93
CA ILE A 349 -20.45 6.61 -1.85
C ILE A 349 -21.10 7.35 -3.02
N GLY A 350 -21.88 8.40 -2.74
CA GLY A 350 -22.57 9.14 -3.79
C GLY A 350 -23.34 10.36 -3.29
N CYS A 351 -24.11 10.99 -4.19
CA CYS A 351 -25.00 12.09 -3.81
C CYS A 351 -26.34 11.55 -3.29
N GLY A 352 -26.83 12.10 -2.18
CA GLY A 352 -27.93 11.52 -1.39
C GLY A 352 -29.36 11.69 -1.91
N LYS A 353 -29.58 11.91 -3.21
CA LYS A 353 -30.93 12.25 -3.73
C LYS A 353 -31.79 11.06 -4.17
N SER A 354 -31.22 9.90 -4.52
CA SER A 354 -31.99 8.75 -5.03
C SER A 354 -31.58 7.38 -4.47
N SER A 355 -30.30 7.16 -4.17
CA SER A 355 -29.73 5.83 -3.85
C SER A 355 -29.43 5.57 -2.37
N ARG A 356 -29.69 6.53 -1.47
CA ARG A 356 -29.31 6.51 -0.03
C ARG A 356 -27.95 5.83 0.21
N PRO A 357 -26.85 6.39 -0.33
CA PRO A 357 -25.54 5.79 -0.16
C PRO A 357 -25.11 5.81 1.31
N ASP A 358 -24.28 4.84 1.69
CA ASP A 358 -23.69 4.73 3.04
C ASP A 358 -22.91 6.00 3.38
N VAL A 359 -22.24 6.59 2.40
CA VAL A 359 -21.51 7.85 2.52
C VAL A 359 -22.06 8.86 1.53
N VAL A 360 -22.66 9.93 2.06
CA VAL A 360 -23.15 11.03 1.24
C VAL A 360 -22.04 12.07 1.04
N VAL A 361 -21.75 12.40 -0.22
CA VAL A 361 -20.78 13.43 -0.60
C VAL A 361 -21.47 14.66 -1.20
N GLN A 362 -20.84 15.82 -1.04
CA GLN A 362 -21.26 17.08 -1.65
C GLN A 362 -20.81 17.11 -3.12
N ALA A 363 -21.70 16.73 -4.02
CA ALA A 363 -21.46 16.67 -5.45
C ALA A 363 -22.65 17.20 -6.24
N GLU A 364 -22.47 17.31 -7.57
CA GLU A 364 -23.51 17.71 -8.53
C GLU A 364 -24.71 16.75 -8.49
N THR A 365 -25.88 17.22 -8.93
CA THR A 365 -27.15 16.48 -8.76
C THR A 365 -27.21 15.19 -9.58
N ASP A 366 -26.39 15.07 -10.62
CA ASP A 366 -26.27 13.93 -11.51
C ASP A 366 -25.15 12.96 -11.15
N CYS A 367 -24.36 13.25 -10.10
CA CYS A 367 -23.21 12.47 -9.67
C CYS A 367 -23.56 10.97 -9.51
N ALA A 368 -22.69 10.10 -10.02
CA ALA A 368 -22.85 8.66 -9.87
C ALA A 368 -22.70 8.23 -8.40
N THR A 369 -23.36 7.13 -8.03
CA THR A 369 -23.08 6.44 -6.77
C THR A 369 -22.17 5.26 -7.07
N VAL A 370 -20.99 5.24 -6.45
CA VAL A 370 -20.09 4.09 -6.54
C VAL A 370 -20.26 3.21 -5.31
N THR A 371 -20.29 1.90 -5.53
CA THR A 371 -20.27 0.88 -4.48
C THR A 371 -18.93 0.18 -4.53
N PHE A 372 -18.20 0.23 -3.42
CA PHE A 372 -17.02 -0.59 -3.16
C PHE A 372 -17.49 -1.91 -2.56
N GLU A 373 -17.11 -3.01 -3.18
CA GLU A 373 -17.43 -4.35 -2.70
C GLU A 373 -16.14 -5.16 -2.61
N ARG A 374 -15.92 -5.79 -1.45
CA ARG A 374 -14.80 -6.68 -1.19
C ARG A 374 -15.23 -8.11 -1.49
N ILE A 375 -14.55 -8.79 -2.42
CA ILE A 375 -14.85 -10.17 -2.83
C ILE A 375 -13.51 -10.92 -2.90
N ASP A 376 -13.38 -12.01 -2.15
CA ASP A 376 -12.17 -12.86 -2.15
C ASP A 376 -10.86 -12.06 -2.00
N GLU A 377 -10.83 -11.12 -1.05
CA GLU A 377 -9.72 -10.20 -0.75
C GLU A 377 -9.46 -9.07 -1.77
N ASP A 378 -10.12 -9.11 -2.93
CA ASP A 378 -10.05 -8.06 -3.94
C ASP A 378 -11.16 -7.00 -3.77
N TYR A 379 -10.92 -5.79 -4.28
CA TYR A 379 -11.91 -4.72 -4.30
C TYR A 379 -12.46 -4.46 -5.69
N PHE A 380 -13.79 -4.38 -5.77
CA PHE A 380 -14.49 -3.96 -6.98
C PHE A 380 -15.21 -2.64 -6.72
N ALA A 381 -15.08 -1.69 -7.64
CA ALA A 381 -16.01 -0.56 -7.75
C ALA A 381 -17.12 -0.94 -8.72
N SER A 382 -18.37 -0.64 -8.37
CA SER A 382 -19.52 -0.75 -9.27
C SER A 382 -20.41 0.48 -9.19
N SER A 383 -21.09 0.84 -10.27
CA SER A 383 -22.03 1.95 -10.30
C SER A 383 -23.18 1.66 -11.27
N ASP A 384 -24.34 2.27 -11.00
CA ASP A 384 -25.51 2.27 -11.88
C ASP A 384 -25.33 3.20 -13.09
N LYS A 385 -24.43 4.18 -12.98
CA LYS A 385 -24.04 5.12 -14.03
C LYS A 385 -22.60 4.87 -14.46
N PRO A 386 -22.20 5.28 -15.67
CA PRO A 386 -20.79 5.21 -16.07
C PRO A 386 -19.93 6.08 -15.14
N ILE A 387 -18.82 5.52 -14.69
CA ILE A 387 -17.78 6.18 -13.90
C ILE A 387 -16.43 6.01 -14.57
N MET A 388 -15.49 6.93 -14.33
CA MET A 388 -14.13 6.79 -14.82
C MET A 388 -13.26 6.13 -13.78
N VAL A 389 -12.62 5.00 -14.10
CA VAL A 389 -11.65 4.32 -13.22
C VAL A 389 -10.32 4.24 -13.96
N GLY A 390 -9.29 4.89 -13.41
CA GLY A 390 -7.97 4.94 -14.05
C GLY A 390 -7.98 5.59 -15.45
N GLY A 391 -8.92 6.50 -15.71
CA GLY A 391 -9.09 7.16 -17.01
C GLY A 391 -9.88 6.35 -18.04
N ARG A 392 -10.52 5.24 -17.66
CA ARG A 392 -11.43 4.46 -18.52
C ARG A 392 -12.86 4.50 -17.99
N GLU A 393 -13.82 4.74 -18.89
CA GLU A 393 -15.24 4.71 -18.56
C GLU A 393 -15.71 3.26 -18.36
N THR A 394 -16.40 2.99 -17.26
CA THR A 394 -16.89 1.65 -16.91
C THR A 394 -18.04 1.70 -15.90
N TRP A 395 -18.78 0.60 -15.78
CA TRP A 395 -19.78 0.36 -14.71
C TRP A 395 -19.23 -0.51 -13.58
N ARG A 396 -18.17 -1.29 -13.84
CA ARG A 396 -17.51 -2.13 -12.85
C ARG A 396 -16.02 -2.24 -13.14
N ALA A 397 -15.18 -2.17 -12.11
CA ALA A 397 -13.74 -2.37 -12.24
C ALA A 397 -13.15 -3.03 -11.00
N LEU A 398 -12.16 -3.90 -11.22
CA LEU A 398 -11.22 -4.31 -10.18
C LEU A 398 -10.33 -3.12 -9.83
N LEU A 399 -10.20 -2.83 -8.54
CA LEU A 399 -9.42 -1.70 -8.04
C LEU A 399 -8.01 -2.14 -7.68
N SER A 400 -7.05 -1.30 -8.00
CA SER A 400 -5.66 -1.43 -7.60
C SER A 400 -5.25 -0.22 -6.77
N ASP A 401 -4.22 -0.36 -5.94
CA ASP A 401 -3.69 0.76 -5.15
C ASP A 401 -3.39 1.99 -6.01
N GLY A 402 -3.76 3.16 -5.49
CA GLY A 402 -3.54 4.45 -6.13
C GLY A 402 -4.51 4.82 -7.25
N VAL A 403 -5.44 3.93 -7.64
CA VAL A 403 -6.35 4.21 -8.77
C VAL A 403 -7.30 5.36 -8.46
N ARG A 404 -7.48 6.23 -9.45
CA ARG A 404 -8.41 7.36 -9.39
C ARG A 404 -9.76 6.96 -9.95
N ILE A 405 -10.82 7.33 -9.22
CA ILE A 405 -12.22 7.07 -9.57
C ILE A 405 -12.92 8.42 -9.70
N GLU A 406 -13.52 8.71 -10.84
CA GLU A 406 -14.28 9.94 -11.07
C GLU A 406 -15.76 9.61 -11.23
N LEU A 407 -16.58 10.12 -10.31
CA LEU A 407 -18.04 9.96 -10.30
C LEU A 407 -18.74 11.10 -11.06
N SER A 408 -18.05 12.23 -11.19
CA SER A 408 -18.41 13.39 -12.00
C SER A 408 -17.17 14.28 -12.16
N ARG A 409 -17.29 15.39 -12.91
CA ARG A 409 -16.20 16.36 -13.11
C ARG A 409 -15.64 16.94 -11.80
N ARG A 410 -16.50 17.08 -10.77
CA ARG A 410 -16.13 17.63 -9.46
C ARG A 410 -16.03 16.58 -8.36
N CYS A 411 -16.56 15.38 -8.55
CA CYS A 411 -16.49 14.32 -7.55
C CYS A 411 -15.48 13.25 -7.96
N ARG A 412 -14.29 13.32 -7.35
CA ARG A 412 -13.20 12.38 -7.63
C ARG A 412 -12.69 11.79 -6.33
N LEU A 413 -12.36 10.51 -6.39
CA LEU A 413 -11.89 9.69 -5.29
C LEU A 413 -10.55 9.08 -5.70
N LYS A 414 -9.69 8.81 -4.71
CA LYS A 414 -8.50 7.99 -4.90
C LYS A 414 -8.62 6.79 -3.98
N PHE A 415 -8.56 5.59 -4.55
CA PHE A 415 -8.53 4.35 -3.80
C PHE A 415 -7.08 4.00 -3.47
N LEU A 416 -6.83 3.62 -2.22
CA LEU A 416 -5.53 3.24 -1.70
C LEU A 416 -5.65 1.92 -0.94
N LEU A 417 -4.64 1.07 -1.09
CA LEU A 417 -4.45 -0.15 -0.31
C LEU A 417 -3.05 -0.08 0.34
N PRO A 418 -2.88 0.69 1.43
CA PRO A 418 -1.56 1.05 1.95
C PRO A 418 -0.70 -0.16 2.35
N ASN A 419 -1.32 -1.21 2.88
CA ASN A 419 -0.64 -2.44 3.27
C ASN A 419 -1.18 -3.60 2.43
N ALA A 420 -0.34 -4.18 1.57
CA ALA A 420 -0.73 -5.30 0.70
C ALA A 420 -1.12 -6.58 1.46
N ALA A 421 -0.71 -6.72 2.74
CA ALA A 421 -1.11 -7.84 3.60
C ALA A 421 -2.41 -7.59 4.37
N SER A 422 -3.03 -6.43 4.19
CA SER A 422 -4.30 -6.03 4.82
C SER A 422 -5.29 -5.66 3.73
N THR A 423 -6.52 -6.18 3.82
CA THR A 423 -7.57 -5.72 2.91
C THR A 423 -8.23 -4.42 3.39
N THR A 424 -7.79 -3.80 4.49
CA THR A 424 -8.29 -2.47 4.87
C THR A 424 -7.82 -1.43 3.86
N ALA A 425 -8.78 -0.83 3.13
CA ALA A 425 -8.50 0.21 2.14
C ALA A 425 -8.79 1.62 2.66
N VAL A 426 -8.21 2.62 1.99
CA VAL A 426 -8.46 4.04 2.24
C VAL A 426 -8.97 4.69 0.96
N VAL A 427 -10.09 5.38 1.04
CA VAL A 427 -10.64 6.21 -0.04
C VAL A 427 -10.43 7.68 0.31
N GLU A 428 -9.58 8.36 -0.46
CA GLU A 428 -9.37 9.80 -0.32
C GLU A 428 -10.37 10.59 -1.17
N LEU A 429 -10.98 11.63 -0.60
CA LEU A 429 -11.90 12.51 -1.30
C LEU A 429 -11.13 13.62 -2.04
N CYS A 430 -10.85 13.42 -3.33
CA CYS A 430 -10.03 14.29 -4.18
C CYS A 430 -10.86 15.28 -5.01
N GLY A 431 -11.61 16.19 -4.36
CA GLY A 431 -12.40 17.22 -5.05
C GLY A 431 -13.84 17.34 -4.57
N THR A 432 -14.25 16.46 -3.66
CA THR A 432 -15.51 16.54 -2.92
C THR A 432 -15.26 16.55 -1.41
N ARG A 433 -16.33 16.71 -0.63
CA ARG A 433 -16.34 16.61 0.83
C ARG A 433 -17.54 15.78 1.24
N LEU A 434 -17.50 15.25 2.46
CA LEU A 434 -18.67 14.62 3.04
C LEU A 434 -19.80 15.65 3.21
N ALA A 435 -21.05 15.20 3.09
CA ALA A 435 -22.20 16.03 3.41
C ALA A 435 -22.37 16.24 4.92
N ARG A 436 -21.85 15.32 5.74
CA ARG A 436 -21.80 15.39 7.19
C ARG A 436 -20.41 14.98 7.68
N GLY A 437 -19.88 15.72 8.65
CA GLY A 437 -18.53 15.49 9.18
C GLY A 437 -17.43 16.13 8.35
N GLU A 438 -16.21 16.15 8.90
CA GLU A 438 -15.05 16.84 8.33
C GLU A 438 -14.00 15.88 7.74
N ALA A 439 -14.24 14.56 7.82
CA ALA A 439 -13.29 13.58 7.34
C ALA A 439 -13.06 13.70 5.82
N ARG A 440 -11.79 13.70 5.42
CA ARG A 440 -11.36 13.70 4.00
C ARG A 440 -10.93 12.33 3.50
N ARG A 441 -10.80 11.38 4.41
CA ARG A 441 -10.42 10.00 4.15
C ARG A 441 -11.45 9.08 4.78
N ILE A 442 -11.85 8.10 4.00
CA ILE A 442 -12.78 7.05 4.41
C ILE A 442 -11.97 5.77 4.47
N ILE A 443 -12.03 5.05 5.59
CA ILE A 443 -11.35 3.79 5.79
C ILE A 443 -12.38 2.67 5.65
N LEU A 444 -12.18 1.80 4.67
CA LEU A 444 -12.98 0.61 4.44
C LEU A 444 -12.35 -0.54 5.25
N MET A 445 -12.65 -0.54 6.54
CA MET A 445 -12.03 -1.46 7.51
C MET A 445 -12.44 -2.90 7.24
N ASP A 446 -11.46 -3.78 7.16
CA ASP A 446 -11.65 -5.24 7.22
C ASP A 446 -11.34 -5.73 8.65
N ARG A 447 -10.07 -6.03 8.93
CA ARG A 447 -9.63 -6.58 10.22
C ARG A 447 -9.06 -5.51 11.15
N GLU A 448 -8.15 -4.68 10.63
CA GLU A 448 -7.39 -3.74 11.43
C GLU A 448 -7.05 -2.44 10.68
N ILE A 449 -6.81 -1.40 11.45
CA ILE A 449 -6.36 -0.07 11.02
C ILE A 449 -5.03 0.21 11.71
N VAL A 450 -3.96 0.13 10.93
CA VAL A 450 -2.62 0.61 11.31
C VAL A 450 -2.51 2.14 11.21
N MET A 451 -2.09 2.78 12.29
CA MET A 451 -1.71 4.19 12.39
C MET A 451 -0.22 4.30 12.73
N GLY A 452 0.55 5.17 12.07
CA GLY A 452 1.98 5.35 12.38
C GLY A 452 2.79 5.99 11.25
N PRO A 453 4.14 6.02 11.37
CA PRO A 453 5.00 6.75 10.42
C PRO A 453 5.23 6.00 9.10
N SER A 454 4.97 4.69 9.06
CA SER A 454 5.28 3.85 7.89
C SER A 454 4.43 4.20 6.67
N ALA A 455 4.97 3.92 5.47
CA ALA A 455 4.24 4.07 4.22
C ALA A 455 3.01 3.15 4.14
N GLY A 456 3.04 2.00 4.83
CA GLY A 456 1.94 1.04 4.89
C GLY A 456 0.86 1.33 5.94
N ALA A 457 0.95 2.45 6.68
CA ALA A 457 -0.10 2.83 7.62
C ALA A 457 -1.31 3.43 6.90
N HIS A 458 -2.52 3.02 7.29
CA HIS A 458 -3.77 3.60 6.79
C HIS A 458 -3.94 5.04 7.28
N ILE A 459 -3.48 5.32 8.51
CA ILE A 459 -3.40 6.67 9.07
C ILE A 459 -1.92 7.01 9.29
N ARG A 460 -1.35 7.77 8.35
CA ARG A 460 0.06 8.16 8.42
C ARG A 460 0.26 9.34 9.37
N THR A 461 1.20 9.21 10.30
CA THR A 461 1.63 10.27 11.22
C THR A 461 3.04 10.03 11.73
N GLU A 462 3.86 11.08 11.79
CA GLU A 462 5.21 11.05 12.38
C GLU A 462 5.21 11.30 13.88
N GLN A 463 4.04 11.60 14.47
CA GLN A 463 3.89 11.83 15.91
C GLN A 463 3.97 10.54 16.74
N LEU A 464 4.01 9.37 16.09
CA LEU A 464 4.15 8.06 16.71
C LEU A 464 5.51 7.47 16.35
N SER A 465 6.19 6.90 17.34
CA SER A 465 7.48 6.23 17.13
C SER A 465 7.31 4.76 16.72
N GLN A 466 6.16 4.16 17.06
CA GLN A 466 5.77 2.80 16.70
C GLN A 466 4.35 2.74 16.14
N PRO A 467 4.02 1.74 15.30
CA PRO A 467 2.67 1.59 14.78
C PRO A 467 1.67 1.28 15.90
N VAL A 468 0.51 1.91 15.82
CA VAL A 468 -0.67 1.64 16.62
C VAL A 468 -1.65 0.86 15.76
N VAL A 469 -2.03 -0.33 16.20
CA VAL A 469 -2.97 -1.20 15.50
C VAL A 469 -4.33 -1.11 16.20
N MET A 470 -5.32 -0.56 15.51
CA MET A 470 -6.71 -0.56 15.95
C MET A 470 -7.46 -1.71 15.29
N TYR A 471 -8.17 -2.53 16.06
CA TYR A 471 -8.95 -3.65 15.53
C TYR A 471 -10.28 -3.77 16.27
N ARG A 472 -11.25 -4.47 15.68
CA ARG A 472 -12.56 -4.65 16.32
C ARG A 472 -12.64 -6.00 17.03
N ARG A 473 -13.16 -6.00 18.26
CA ARG A 473 -13.47 -7.22 19.03
C ARG A 473 -14.80 -7.01 19.75
N GLU A 474 -15.76 -7.92 19.55
CA GLU A 474 -17.07 -7.89 20.22
C GLU A 474 -17.83 -6.55 20.10
N GLY A 475 -17.65 -5.84 18.98
CA GLY A 475 -18.27 -4.53 18.74
C GLY A 475 -17.58 -3.36 19.45
N ARG A 476 -16.35 -3.54 19.91
CA ARG A 476 -15.50 -2.49 20.50
C ARG A 476 -14.23 -2.30 19.68
N VAL A 477 -13.69 -1.09 19.71
CA VAL A 477 -12.38 -0.80 19.11
C VAL A 477 -11.31 -1.07 20.16
N MET A 478 -10.38 -1.94 19.83
CA MET A 478 -9.22 -2.29 20.65
C MET A 478 -8.00 -1.61 20.06
N VAL A 479 -7.04 -1.23 20.92
CA VAL A 479 -5.74 -0.74 20.51
C VAL A 479 -4.65 -1.71 20.95
N ARG A 480 -3.70 -2.00 20.05
CA ARG A 480 -2.47 -2.72 20.34
C ARG A 480 -1.27 -1.91 19.83
N THR A 481 -0.31 -1.68 20.70
CA THR A 481 0.93 -0.96 20.40
C THR A 481 2.00 -1.34 21.42
N GLY A 482 3.27 -1.06 21.10
CA GLY A 482 4.37 -1.12 22.07
C GLY A 482 4.53 0.16 22.90
N GLU A 483 3.76 1.21 22.60
CA GLU A 483 3.76 2.46 23.36
C GLU A 483 2.73 2.45 24.51
N ALA A 484 2.94 3.27 25.53
CA ALA A 484 1.97 3.44 26.60
C ALA A 484 0.71 4.13 26.06
N VAL A 485 -0.46 3.54 26.35
CA VAL A 485 -1.76 4.07 25.96
C VAL A 485 -2.51 4.51 27.20
N THR A 486 -3.14 5.68 27.12
CA THR A 486 -4.10 6.14 28.12
C THR A 486 -5.47 6.40 27.49
N VAL A 487 -6.52 6.06 28.22
CA VAL A 487 -7.92 6.34 27.86
C VAL A 487 -8.53 7.13 29.02
N GLU A 488 -9.06 8.32 28.74
CA GLU A 488 -9.54 9.26 29.76
C GLU A 488 -8.48 9.54 30.85
N GLY A 489 -7.20 9.61 30.43
CA GLY A 489 -6.06 9.83 31.32
C GLY A 489 -5.66 8.63 32.18
N ARG A 490 -6.32 7.47 32.06
CA ARG A 490 -5.99 6.23 32.77
C ARG A 490 -5.22 5.26 31.87
N PRO A 491 -4.23 4.50 32.38
CA PRO A 491 -3.55 3.47 31.60
C PRO A 491 -4.54 2.47 31.00
N TYR A 492 -4.34 2.13 29.73
CA TYR A 492 -5.17 1.16 29.02
C TYR A 492 -4.50 -0.22 29.05
N ASP A 493 -5.19 -1.21 29.62
CA ASP A 493 -4.71 -2.58 29.79
C ASP A 493 -5.03 -3.51 28.61
N GLY A 494 -5.85 -3.05 27.66
CA GLY A 494 -6.23 -3.84 26.49
C GLY A 494 -7.46 -4.74 26.67
N GLU A 495 -8.11 -4.76 27.85
CA GLU A 495 -9.23 -5.68 28.10
C GLU A 495 -10.59 -5.09 27.73
N ASP A 496 -10.86 -3.85 28.14
CA ASP A 496 -12.22 -3.29 28.07
C ASP A 496 -12.57 -2.61 26.72
N GLY A 497 -11.60 -2.40 25.84
CA GLY A 497 -11.79 -1.66 24.59
C GLY A 497 -12.04 -0.17 24.81
N ILE A 498 -11.99 0.61 23.73
CA ILE A 498 -12.19 2.05 23.78
C ILE A 498 -13.68 2.36 23.69
N ALA A 499 -14.20 3.07 24.69
CA ALA A 499 -15.58 3.54 24.68
C ALA A 499 -15.78 4.66 23.65
N PRO A 500 -16.95 4.73 22.98
CA PRO A 500 -17.27 5.87 22.12
C PRO A 500 -17.18 7.20 22.86
N GLY A 501 -16.60 8.21 22.21
CA GLY A 501 -16.34 9.53 22.77
C GLY A 501 -15.13 9.60 23.70
N ALA A 502 -14.50 8.47 24.06
CA ALA A 502 -13.37 8.48 24.96
C ALA A 502 -12.11 9.06 24.29
N ARG A 503 -11.41 9.91 25.03
CA ARG A 503 -10.11 10.45 24.65
C ARG A 503 -9.02 9.42 24.88
N VAL A 504 -8.36 9.05 23.80
CA VAL A 504 -7.22 8.16 23.76
C VAL A 504 -5.96 9.00 23.56
N ALA A 505 -4.89 8.71 24.29
CA ALA A 505 -3.57 9.28 24.04
C ALA A 505 -2.52 8.16 23.97
N VAL A 506 -1.71 8.20 22.92
CA VAL A 506 -0.64 7.24 22.63
C VAL A 506 0.51 7.98 21.95
N GLY A 507 1.70 7.89 22.52
CA GLY A 507 2.86 8.65 22.04
C GLY A 507 2.59 10.15 22.00
N GLY A 508 2.84 10.77 20.85
CA GLY A 508 2.53 12.17 20.59
C GLY A 508 1.10 12.45 20.09
N VAL A 509 0.28 11.42 19.90
CA VAL A 509 -1.08 11.54 19.33
C VAL A 509 -2.13 11.51 20.42
N SER A 510 -3.07 12.45 20.39
CA SER A 510 -4.35 12.35 21.08
C SER A 510 -5.47 12.17 20.07
N MET A 511 -6.42 11.29 20.34
CA MET A 511 -7.54 11.02 19.45
C MET A 511 -8.84 10.73 20.21
N VAL A 512 -9.96 10.92 19.53
CA VAL A 512 -11.30 10.55 20.00
C VAL A 512 -11.96 9.67 18.94
N ILE A 513 -12.59 8.58 19.38
CA ILE A 513 -13.36 7.69 18.51
C ILE A 513 -14.84 7.93 18.76
N VAL A 514 -15.58 8.41 17.76
CA VAL A 514 -16.99 8.80 17.89
C VAL A 514 -17.85 7.84 17.07
N ASP A 515 -18.89 7.27 17.67
CA ASP A 515 -19.86 6.45 16.93
C ASP A 515 -20.72 7.34 16.01
N GLU A 516 -20.89 6.91 14.76
CA GLU A 516 -21.70 7.63 13.75
C GLU A 516 -22.93 6.82 13.29
N ALA A 517 -23.30 5.78 14.05
CA ALA A 517 -24.45 4.92 13.78
C ALA A 517 -25.79 5.66 13.65
#